data_AF-A0AA47NYC8-F1
#
_entry.id   AF-A0AA47NYC8-F1
#
_cell.length_a   1.000
_cell.length_b   1.000
_cell.length_c   1.000
_cell.angle_alpha   90.00
_cell.angle_beta   90.00
_cell.angle_gamma   90.00
#
_symmetry.space_group_name_H-M   'P 1'
#
loop_
_entity.id
_entity.type
_entity.pdbx_description
1 polymer ?
#
loop_
_entity_poly.entity_id
_entity_poly.type
_entity_poly.pdbx_seq_one_letter_code
_entity_poly.pdbx_strand_id
1 'polypeptide(L)'
;MATADQLLELIFSWIDQRELCAEQLRKLARELESLRKKCNGSECVGSSVSVVGAACLIGAGAATVFTGGAAAPFLAFLGGVYSGVGVTISVVTKITEHFLSSDTMEEAQKIEKKSNDIAEKIQKLFKQLKEERKEGSSFTDDELDRHVMTEILGAVARRSGLKQKIIDSMYERMDFFNAEPGYMRHNHSFHNPNVMVALAGILMFFTFEGSGKKYKLLFAEGAKQLIKQMSTTGLKTALKGGAMVVGGAVGMAFALPEAIDNWKDQIKNNHVTEASQSLRDTADEILKMTRTLKRQFDNIKEMFEELADVKRCIENSNRSSKEKETLIKFAIKYCKDEDVRQWLRENSESVAFFKLVDMFHFLEQELDKKKKKIDRKDIDIIFVAHGAIEESKIPASCLLPLSTIKDVLLYSPWNCTINAGVAYGVATGCIQPQHRRFSCRGKGCQIPDERHRPTSLPNRWNSMKAAGGRKIPNIIVVPLRIPKDGAWEGFKFLKGKYGEPEKNRIVIPFILPGEIGSSLRLPFFVITLALSLVLCFTSYEATVHLAACLSKISAQTKLSEDDLKAQYACTIDKTRMTYPENMLSAIDGDTNLYRALKAVFG
;
A
#
# COMPACT_ATOMS: atom_id res chain seq x y z
N MET A 1 -8.84 -17.64 -17.03
CA MET A 1 -8.77 -16.99 -15.70
C MET A 1 -7.32 -17.05 -15.26
N ALA A 2 -6.73 -15.95 -14.77
CA ALA A 2 -5.32 -15.99 -14.36
C ALA A 2 -5.16 -16.88 -13.11
N THR A 3 -4.00 -17.53 -12.94
CA THR A 3 -3.70 -18.46 -11.84
C THR A 3 -4.04 -17.87 -10.47
N ALA A 4 -3.78 -16.57 -10.25
CA ALA A 4 -4.11 -15.87 -9.01
C ALA A 4 -5.62 -15.63 -8.77
N ASP A 5 -6.42 -15.45 -9.82
CA ASP A 5 -7.88 -15.34 -9.68
C ASP A 5 -8.48 -16.68 -9.23
N GLN A 6 -8.01 -17.79 -9.82
CA GLN A 6 -8.42 -19.13 -9.43
C GLN A 6 -7.99 -19.45 -7.98
N LEU A 7 -6.80 -19.02 -7.58
CA LEU A 7 -6.31 -19.15 -6.21
C LEU A 7 -7.23 -18.44 -5.20
N LEU A 8 -7.63 -17.20 -5.48
CA LEU A 8 -8.57 -16.47 -4.61
C LEU A 8 -9.93 -17.17 -4.50
N GLU A 9 -10.46 -17.69 -5.62
CA GLU A 9 -11.70 -18.47 -5.63
C GLU A 9 -11.61 -19.72 -4.74
N LEU A 10 -10.51 -20.46 -4.83
CA LEU A 10 -10.30 -21.64 -3.99
C LEU A 10 -10.16 -21.26 -2.51
N ILE A 11 -9.50 -20.15 -2.19
CA ILE A 11 -9.41 -19.65 -0.80
C ILE A 11 -10.80 -19.35 -0.23
N PHE A 12 -11.64 -18.61 -0.95
CA PHE A 12 -13.02 -18.35 -0.49
C PHE A 12 -13.85 -19.64 -0.38
N SER A 13 -13.73 -20.54 -1.38
CA SER A 13 -14.40 -21.84 -1.32
C SER A 13 -13.94 -22.67 -0.12
N TRP A 14 -12.66 -22.62 0.25
CA TRP A 14 -12.15 -23.30 1.44
C TRP A 14 -12.77 -22.74 2.72
N ILE A 15 -12.87 -21.41 2.82
CA ILE A 15 -13.48 -20.74 3.97
C ILE A 15 -14.95 -21.19 4.13
N ASP A 16 -15.71 -21.22 3.04
CA ASP A 16 -17.12 -21.63 3.08
C ASP A 16 -17.29 -23.10 3.47
N GLN A 17 -16.40 -23.99 3.01
CA GLN A 17 -16.41 -25.39 3.48
C GLN A 17 -16.12 -25.49 4.98
N ARG A 18 -15.23 -24.67 5.52
CA ARG A 18 -14.92 -24.67 6.96
C ARG A 18 -16.11 -24.17 7.80
N GLU A 19 -16.82 -23.15 7.33
CA GLU A 19 -18.06 -22.69 7.97
C GLU A 19 -19.13 -23.80 8.00
N LEU A 20 -19.33 -24.52 6.89
CA LEU A 20 -20.24 -25.67 6.84
C LEU A 20 -19.82 -26.79 7.80
N CYS A 21 -18.52 -27.08 7.91
CA CYS A 21 -18.00 -28.06 8.86
C CYS A 21 -18.36 -27.68 10.30
N ALA A 22 -18.16 -26.41 10.67
CA ALA A 22 -18.54 -25.91 12.00
C ALA A 22 -20.03 -26.04 12.30
N GLU A 23 -20.90 -25.85 11.30
CA GLU A 23 -22.34 -26.08 11.44
C GLU A 23 -22.67 -27.55 11.73
N GLN A 24 -22.01 -28.49 11.04
CA GLN A 24 -22.17 -29.93 11.30
C GLN A 24 -21.67 -30.31 12.69
N LEU A 25 -20.53 -29.79 13.14
CA LEU A 25 -20.03 -30.04 14.51
C LEU A 25 -21.01 -29.55 15.59
N ARG A 26 -21.63 -28.39 15.41
CA ARG A 26 -22.70 -27.91 16.32
C ARG A 26 -23.96 -28.76 16.24
N LYS A 27 -24.28 -29.32 15.07
CA LYS A 27 -25.39 -30.26 14.93
C LYS A 27 -25.10 -31.57 15.65
N LEU A 28 -23.90 -32.13 15.51
CA LEU A 28 -23.41 -33.30 16.26
C LEU A 28 -23.49 -33.10 17.77
N ALA A 29 -23.03 -31.95 18.28
CA ALA A 29 -23.12 -31.63 19.70
C ALA A 29 -24.57 -31.67 20.22
N ARG A 30 -25.52 -31.13 19.44
CA ARG A 30 -26.96 -31.16 19.78
C ARG A 30 -27.55 -32.57 19.74
N GLU A 31 -27.18 -33.37 18.74
CA GLU A 31 -27.60 -34.77 18.64
C GLU A 31 -27.09 -35.57 19.84
N LEU A 32 -25.82 -35.39 20.20
CA LEU A 32 -25.18 -36.05 21.33
C LEU A 32 -25.88 -35.74 22.67
N GLU A 33 -26.22 -34.48 22.91
CA GLU A 33 -26.99 -34.07 24.09
C GLU A 33 -28.43 -34.60 24.09
N SER A 34 -29.09 -34.62 22.93
CA SER A 34 -30.43 -35.18 22.82
C SER A 34 -30.44 -36.68 23.12
N LEU A 35 -29.43 -37.42 22.66
CA LEU A 35 -29.29 -38.85 22.93
C LEU A 35 -29.07 -39.09 24.41
N ARG A 36 -28.14 -38.34 25.04
CA ARG A 36 -27.94 -38.40 26.50
C ARG A 36 -29.24 -38.16 27.26
N LYS A 37 -30.01 -37.13 26.91
CA LYS A 37 -31.31 -36.84 27.54
C LYS A 37 -32.31 -37.97 27.36
N LYS A 38 -32.41 -38.56 26.16
CA LYS A 38 -33.30 -39.69 25.88
C LYS A 38 -32.90 -40.93 26.68
N CYS A 39 -31.62 -41.26 26.74
CA CYS A 39 -31.10 -42.40 27.50
C CYS A 39 -31.34 -42.24 29.00
N ASN A 40 -31.07 -41.06 29.55
CA ASN A 40 -31.35 -40.76 30.96
C ASN A 40 -32.86 -40.75 31.28
N GLY A 41 -33.71 -40.36 30.31
CA GLY A 41 -35.17 -40.40 30.44
C GLY A 41 -35.74 -41.82 30.40
N SER A 42 -35.14 -42.73 29.63
CA SER A 42 -35.52 -44.15 29.59
C SER A 42 -35.06 -44.96 30.80
N GLU A 43 -34.05 -44.48 31.54
CA GLU A 43 -33.57 -45.09 32.79
C GLU A 43 -34.40 -44.74 34.03
N CYS A 44 -35.43 -43.88 33.90
CA CYS A 44 -36.27 -43.49 35.05
C CYS A 44 -37.28 -44.57 35.50
N VAL A 45 -37.05 -45.83 35.11
CA VAL A 45 -37.64 -47.04 35.72
C VAL A 45 -36.51 -48.06 35.94
N GLY A 46 -35.59 -47.79 36.88
CA GLY A 46 -34.58 -48.78 37.27
C GLY A 46 -33.39 -48.25 38.09
N SER A 47 -33.61 -48.03 39.39
CA SER A 47 -32.65 -47.97 40.51
C SER A 47 -31.46 -46.97 40.52
N SER A 48 -31.46 -46.19 41.60
CA SER A 48 -30.46 -45.22 42.09
C SER A 48 -29.13 -45.86 42.53
N VAL A 49 -27.97 -45.28 42.13
CA VAL A 49 -26.75 -45.06 42.94
C VAL A 49 -25.92 -43.91 42.30
N SER A 50 -25.28 -43.09 43.16
CA SER A 50 -24.40 -41.93 42.91
C SER A 50 -23.32 -42.14 41.82
N VAL A 51 -22.76 -41.10 41.18
CA VAL A 51 -21.62 -40.30 41.71
C VAL A 51 -21.68 -38.84 41.22
N VAL A 52 -21.58 -37.93 42.19
CA VAL A 52 -21.22 -36.52 42.03
C VAL A 52 -19.69 -36.42 41.98
N GLY A 53 -19.13 -35.80 40.94
CA GLY A 53 -17.73 -35.36 40.97
C GLY A 53 -17.06 -35.22 39.60
N ALA A 54 -17.25 -34.08 38.92
CA ALA A 54 -16.29 -33.53 37.95
C ALA A 54 -16.71 -32.10 37.53
N ALA A 55 -16.27 -31.09 38.29
CA ALA A 55 -16.47 -29.67 37.94
C ALA A 55 -15.16 -28.94 37.55
N CYS A 56 -14.05 -29.64 37.31
CA CYS A 56 -12.73 -29.02 37.10
C CYS A 56 -11.99 -29.40 35.80
N LEU A 57 -12.69 -29.77 34.71
CA LEU A 57 -12.06 -30.12 33.42
C LEU A 57 -12.39 -29.16 32.26
N ILE A 58 -12.92 -27.97 32.54
CA ILE A 58 -13.40 -27.03 31.51
C ILE A 58 -12.24 -26.25 30.84
N GLY A 59 -11.02 -26.29 31.36
CA GLY A 59 -9.86 -25.59 30.76
C GLY A 59 -8.87 -26.47 29.99
N ALA A 60 -8.70 -27.74 30.38
CA ALA A 60 -7.62 -28.59 29.88
C ALA A 60 -8.02 -29.47 28.69
N GLY A 61 -9.27 -29.97 28.66
CA GLY A 61 -9.75 -30.87 27.59
C GLY A 61 -9.74 -30.21 26.21
N ALA A 62 -10.13 -28.94 26.10
CA ALA A 62 -10.04 -28.19 24.85
C ALA A 62 -8.57 -28.07 24.39
N ALA A 63 -7.63 -27.77 25.29
CA ALA A 63 -6.22 -27.61 24.92
C ALA A 63 -5.53 -28.91 24.46
N THR A 64 -5.89 -30.06 25.05
CA THR A 64 -5.31 -31.36 24.68
C THR A 64 -5.78 -31.85 23.31
N VAL A 65 -7.07 -31.66 22.99
CA VAL A 65 -7.65 -31.96 21.66
C VAL A 65 -6.97 -31.17 20.57
N PHE A 66 -6.72 -29.89 20.83
CA PHE A 66 -6.08 -29.02 19.87
C PHE A 66 -4.58 -29.34 19.69
N THR A 67 -3.87 -29.90 20.67
CA THR A 67 -2.41 -30.09 20.56
C THR A 67 -1.92 -31.35 19.86
N GLY A 68 -2.80 -32.22 19.37
CA GLY A 68 -2.37 -33.54 18.87
C GLY A 68 -1.63 -34.35 19.95
N GLY A 69 -1.98 -34.17 21.23
CA GLY A 69 -1.35 -34.87 22.35
C GLY A 69 -0.03 -34.30 22.87
N ALA A 70 0.50 -33.19 22.32
CA ALA A 70 1.80 -32.64 22.74
C ALA A 70 1.82 -32.07 24.18
N ALA A 71 0.66 -31.83 24.80
CA ALA A 71 0.54 -31.39 26.21
C ALA A 71 0.47 -32.56 27.22
N ALA A 72 0.61 -33.81 26.78
CA ALA A 72 0.57 -34.99 27.64
C ALA A 72 1.49 -34.99 28.89
N PRO A 73 2.67 -34.33 28.92
CA PRO A 73 3.55 -34.47 30.09
C PRO A 73 3.02 -33.84 31.39
N PHE A 74 1.97 -33.00 31.35
CA PHE A 74 1.41 -32.39 32.56
C PHE A 74 0.25 -33.15 33.22
N LEU A 75 -0.23 -34.24 32.60
CA LEU A 75 -1.31 -35.08 33.18
C LEU A 75 -0.79 -36.33 33.90
N ALA A 76 0.53 -36.55 33.96
CA ALA A 76 1.13 -37.76 34.53
C ALA A 76 1.28 -37.75 36.07
N PHE A 77 0.76 -36.76 36.80
CA PHE A 77 1.02 -36.64 38.26
C PHE A 77 -0.19 -36.52 39.18
N LEU A 78 -1.38 -36.95 38.78
CA LEU A 78 -2.50 -37.15 39.71
C LEU A 78 -3.10 -38.53 39.48
N GLY A 79 -2.60 -39.50 40.24
CA GLY A 79 -2.93 -40.91 40.13
C GLY A 79 -4.28 -41.29 40.74
N GLY A 80 -4.56 -42.60 40.71
CA GLY A 80 -5.60 -43.20 41.52
C GLY A 80 -6.29 -44.37 40.84
N VAL A 81 -5.90 -45.57 41.24
CA VAL A 81 -6.48 -46.88 40.92
C VAL A 81 -8.02 -46.88 40.99
N TYR A 82 -8.68 -47.38 39.94
CA TYR A 82 -9.99 -48.02 40.04
C TYR A 82 -9.97 -49.35 39.30
N SER A 83 -9.79 -50.42 40.06
CA SER A 83 -10.07 -51.79 39.67
C SER A 83 -11.58 -52.05 39.80
N GLY A 84 -12.23 -52.51 38.73
CA GLY A 84 -13.62 -52.97 38.78
C GLY A 84 -14.22 -53.15 37.39
N VAL A 85 -13.94 -54.28 36.74
CA VAL A 85 -14.59 -54.68 35.50
C VAL A 85 -16.02 -55.12 35.82
N GLY A 86 -16.99 -54.26 35.52
CA GLY A 86 -18.41 -54.54 35.48
C GLY A 86 -18.98 -53.98 34.18
N VAL A 87 -19.13 -54.85 33.18
CA VAL A 87 -19.61 -54.49 31.84
C VAL A 87 -21.08 -54.02 31.91
N THR A 88 -21.29 -52.70 31.90
CA THR A 88 -22.60 -52.07 31.68
C THR A 88 -22.71 -51.70 30.19
N ILE A 89 -23.31 -52.59 29.38
CA ILE A 89 -23.41 -52.46 27.90
C ILE A 89 -24.59 -51.58 27.43
N SER A 90 -25.46 -51.02 28.26
CA SER A 90 -26.78 -50.62 27.74
C SER A 90 -26.90 -49.22 27.10
N VAL A 91 -26.03 -48.25 27.41
CA VAL A 91 -26.24 -46.84 27.01
C VAL A 91 -25.04 -46.22 26.27
N VAL A 92 -23.82 -46.37 26.79
CA VAL A 92 -22.61 -45.71 26.24
C VAL A 92 -22.26 -46.23 24.84
N THR A 93 -22.39 -47.52 24.59
CA THR A 93 -22.21 -48.16 23.28
C THR A 93 -23.19 -47.63 22.24
N LYS A 94 -24.47 -47.47 22.60
CA LYS A 94 -25.49 -46.91 21.70
C LYS A 94 -25.22 -45.45 21.35
N ILE A 95 -24.77 -44.65 22.32
CA ILE A 95 -24.40 -43.24 22.07
C ILE A 95 -23.17 -43.18 21.16
N THR A 96 -22.17 -44.03 21.40
CA THR A 96 -20.94 -44.09 20.57
C THR A 96 -21.25 -44.53 19.14
N GLU A 97 -22.04 -45.59 18.97
CA GLU A 97 -22.47 -46.11 17.67
C GLU A 97 -23.29 -45.07 16.92
N HIS A 98 -24.28 -44.45 17.56
CA HIS A 98 -25.08 -43.39 16.92
C HIS A 98 -24.23 -42.18 16.56
N PHE A 99 -23.27 -41.78 17.40
CA PHE A 99 -22.38 -40.66 17.08
C PHE A 99 -21.57 -40.92 15.81
N LEU A 100 -20.94 -42.10 15.71
CA LEU A 100 -20.09 -42.48 14.57
C LEU A 100 -20.89 -42.78 13.30
N SER A 101 -22.11 -43.30 13.43
CA SER A 101 -23.00 -43.65 12.31
C SER A 101 -24.00 -42.54 11.94
N SER A 102 -23.93 -41.37 12.59
CA SER A 102 -24.83 -40.27 12.26
C SER A 102 -24.52 -39.70 10.87
N ASP A 103 -25.57 -39.47 10.08
CA ASP A 103 -25.47 -38.76 8.79
C ASP A 103 -24.71 -37.42 8.94
N THR A 104 -24.84 -36.78 10.10
CA THR A 104 -24.16 -35.53 10.43
C THR A 104 -22.64 -35.70 10.53
N MET A 105 -22.15 -36.81 11.10
CA MET A 105 -20.71 -37.11 11.16
C MET A 105 -20.17 -37.45 9.78
N GLU A 106 -20.89 -38.25 8.99
CA GLU A 106 -20.51 -38.57 7.62
C GLU A 106 -20.39 -37.30 6.77
N GLU A 107 -21.37 -36.38 6.86
CA GLU A 107 -21.33 -35.11 6.14
C GLU A 107 -20.18 -34.22 6.62
N ALA A 108 -19.91 -34.16 7.93
CA ALA A 108 -18.75 -33.42 8.46
C ALA A 108 -17.41 -33.96 7.90
N GLN A 109 -17.24 -35.28 7.85
CA GLN A 109 -16.05 -35.93 7.27
C GLN A 109 -15.92 -35.67 5.76
N LYS A 110 -17.04 -35.68 5.04
CA LYS A 110 -17.08 -35.40 3.60
C LYS A 110 -16.72 -33.94 3.30
N ILE A 111 -17.27 -32.99 4.06
CA ILE A 111 -16.92 -31.57 3.97
C ILE A 111 -15.42 -31.39 4.27
N GLU A 112 -14.90 -32.07 5.29
CA GLU A 112 -13.48 -32.01 5.65
C GLU A 112 -12.58 -32.50 4.52
N LYS A 113 -12.90 -33.67 3.93
CA LYS A 113 -12.17 -34.21 2.78
C LYS A 113 -12.16 -33.21 1.62
N LYS A 114 -13.32 -32.64 1.29
CA LYS A 114 -13.43 -31.62 0.24
C LYS A 114 -12.62 -30.37 0.56
N SER A 115 -12.60 -29.93 1.82
CA SER A 115 -11.79 -28.80 2.28
C SER A 115 -10.29 -29.08 2.10
N ASN A 116 -9.84 -30.29 2.42
CA ASN A 116 -8.44 -30.71 2.25
C ASN A 116 -8.05 -30.77 0.77
N ASP A 117 -8.91 -31.32 -0.10
CA ASP A 117 -8.70 -31.32 -1.54
C ASP A 117 -8.57 -29.88 -2.10
N ILE A 118 -9.35 -28.94 -1.59
CA ILE A 118 -9.24 -27.51 -1.95
C ILE A 118 -7.91 -26.94 -1.46
N ALA A 119 -7.50 -27.23 -0.21
CA ALA A 119 -6.25 -26.75 0.36
C ALA A 119 -5.02 -27.26 -0.44
N GLU A 120 -5.03 -28.52 -0.88
CA GLU A 120 -3.99 -29.05 -1.77
C GLU A 120 -3.93 -28.32 -3.11
N LYS A 121 -5.10 -28.00 -3.70
CA LYS A 121 -5.17 -27.23 -4.94
C LYS A 121 -4.63 -25.81 -4.76
N ILE A 122 -4.96 -25.16 -3.64
CA ILE A 122 -4.40 -23.84 -3.27
C ILE A 122 -2.86 -23.91 -3.25
N GLN A 123 -2.28 -24.92 -2.60
CA GLN A 123 -0.82 -25.10 -2.56
C GLN A 123 -0.21 -25.33 -3.95
N LYS A 124 -0.87 -26.14 -4.78
CA LYS A 124 -0.42 -26.39 -6.17
C LYS A 124 -0.41 -25.09 -6.97
N LEU A 125 -1.45 -24.27 -6.87
CA LEU A 125 -1.50 -22.96 -7.55
C LEU A 125 -0.45 -21.98 -7.02
N PHE A 126 -0.13 -22.00 -5.72
CA PHE A 126 0.99 -21.22 -5.19
C PHE A 126 2.33 -21.63 -5.80
N LYS A 127 2.60 -22.93 -5.92
CA LYS A 127 3.82 -23.44 -6.58
C LYS A 127 3.85 -23.06 -8.05
N GLN A 128 2.72 -23.21 -8.74
CA GLN A 128 2.57 -22.81 -10.13
C GLN A 128 2.88 -21.31 -10.33
N LEU A 129 2.36 -20.42 -9.48
CA LEU A 129 2.68 -18.98 -9.55
C LEU A 129 4.18 -18.69 -9.35
N LYS A 130 4.89 -19.49 -8.53
CA LYS A 130 6.35 -19.37 -8.39
C LYS A 130 7.07 -19.88 -9.65
N GLU A 131 6.58 -20.95 -10.26
CA GLU A 131 7.17 -21.60 -11.44
C GLU A 131 6.98 -20.79 -12.73
N GLU A 132 5.79 -20.23 -12.96
CA GLU A 132 5.46 -19.38 -14.12
C GLU A 132 6.46 -18.22 -14.30
N ARG A 133 7.06 -17.75 -13.20
CA ARG A 133 8.09 -16.69 -13.24
C ARG A 133 9.53 -17.20 -13.29
N LYS A 134 9.81 -18.44 -12.86
CA LYS A 134 11.15 -19.04 -12.95
C LYS A 134 11.55 -19.35 -14.39
N GLU A 135 10.60 -19.60 -15.28
CA GLU A 135 10.85 -19.98 -16.68
C GLU A 135 11.41 -18.86 -17.59
N GLY A 136 11.78 -17.68 -17.05
CA GLY A 136 12.27 -16.55 -17.85
C GLY A 136 13.60 -15.92 -17.43
N SER A 137 14.11 -16.17 -16.22
CA SER A 137 15.38 -15.59 -15.70
C SER A 137 15.73 -16.08 -14.29
N SER A 138 16.98 -15.87 -13.83
CA SER A 138 17.41 -16.17 -12.47
C SER A 138 16.85 -15.16 -11.45
N PHE A 139 15.67 -15.43 -10.91
CA PHE A 139 15.09 -14.65 -9.80
C PHE A 139 15.56 -15.18 -8.43
N THR A 140 15.76 -14.26 -7.49
CA THR A 140 15.96 -14.60 -6.08
C THR A 140 14.63 -15.03 -5.44
N ASP A 141 14.70 -15.76 -4.32
CA ASP A 141 13.51 -16.19 -3.60
C ASP A 141 12.63 -15.02 -3.11
N ASP A 142 13.24 -13.91 -2.67
CA ASP A 142 12.51 -12.69 -2.30
C ASP A 142 11.74 -12.10 -3.50
N GLU A 143 12.26 -12.22 -4.72
CA GLU A 143 11.59 -11.73 -5.93
C GLU A 143 10.42 -12.61 -6.36
N LEU A 144 10.51 -13.92 -6.11
CA LEU A 144 9.42 -14.86 -6.34
C LEU A 144 8.30 -14.66 -5.32
N ASP A 145 8.63 -14.50 -4.04
CA ASP A 145 7.62 -14.22 -3.02
C ASP A 145 6.89 -12.89 -3.28
N ARG A 146 7.67 -11.88 -3.68
CA ARG A 146 7.15 -10.59 -4.15
C ARG A 146 6.16 -10.77 -5.30
N HIS A 147 6.51 -11.59 -6.28
CA HIS A 147 5.65 -11.83 -7.44
C HIS A 147 4.30 -12.41 -7.04
N VAL A 148 4.31 -13.46 -6.22
CA VAL A 148 3.08 -14.13 -5.80
C VAL A 148 2.15 -13.18 -5.07
N MET A 149 2.68 -12.38 -4.13
CA MET A 149 1.91 -11.34 -3.46
C MET A 149 1.34 -10.31 -4.44
N THR A 150 2.14 -9.89 -5.43
CA THR A 150 1.72 -8.93 -6.47
C THR A 150 0.58 -9.48 -7.32
N GLU A 151 0.64 -10.74 -7.72
CA GLU A 151 -0.41 -11.39 -8.53
C GLU A 151 -1.72 -11.56 -7.76
N ILE A 152 -1.63 -11.91 -6.46
CA ILE A 152 -2.81 -12.08 -5.61
C ILE A 152 -3.48 -10.73 -5.32
N LEU A 153 -2.71 -9.71 -4.95
CA LEU A 153 -3.24 -8.34 -4.86
C LEU A 153 -3.79 -7.86 -6.20
N GLY A 154 -3.09 -8.24 -7.28
CA GLY A 154 -3.51 -8.13 -8.68
C GLY A 154 -4.96 -8.57 -8.87
N ALA A 155 -5.22 -9.82 -8.51
CA ALA A 155 -6.52 -10.46 -8.62
C ALA A 155 -7.58 -9.78 -7.71
N VAL A 156 -7.25 -9.44 -6.46
CA VAL A 156 -8.19 -8.72 -5.57
C VAL A 156 -8.56 -7.34 -6.15
N ALA A 157 -7.59 -6.58 -6.66
CA ALA A 157 -7.87 -5.26 -7.21
C ALA A 157 -8.61 -5.33 -8.56
N ARG A 158 -8.32 -6.32 -9.41
CA ARG A 158 -9.08 -6.57 -10.65
C ARG A 158 -10.56 -6.82 -10.35
N ARG A 159 -10.86 -7.62 -9.33
CA ARG A 159 -12.23 -7.85 -8.83
C ARG A 159 -12.88 -6.58 -8.27
N SER A 160 -12.08 -5.59 -7.88
CA SER A 160 -12.52 -4.28 -7.40
C SER A 160 -12.56 -3.21 -8.51
N GLY A 161 -12.32 -3.58 -9.78
CA GLY A 161 -12.37 -2.68 -10.93
C GLY A 161 -11.07 -1.93 -11.26
N LEU A 162 -9.94 -2.27 -10.63
CA LEU A 162 -8.63 -1.68 -10.91
C LEU A 162 -7.85 -2.46 -11.99
N LYS A 163 -7.08 -1.73 -12.81
CA LYS A 163 -6.22 -2.31 -13.84
C LYS A 163 -4.90 -2.81 -13.25
N GLN A 164 -4.38 -3.93 -13.74
CA GLN A 164 -3.12 -4.55 -13.27
C GLN A 164 -1.92 -3.58 -13.25
N LYS A 165 -1.76 -2.76 -14.29
CA LYS A 165 -0.68 -1.77 -14.40
C LYS A 165 -0.59 -0.81 -13.19
N ILE A 166 -1.73 -0.48 -12.59
CA ILE A 166 -1.78 0.40 -11.41
C ILE A 166 -1.24 -0.33 -10.20
N ILE A 167 -1.57 -1.61 -10.08
CA ILE A 167 -1.16 -2.50 -8.99
C ILE A 167 0.35 -2.74 -9.07
N ASP A 168 0.88 -3.05 -10.27
CA ASP A 168 2.32 -3.23 -10.48
C ASP A 168 3.09 -1.99 -10.03
N SER A 169 2.59 -0.80 -10.38
CA SER A 169 3.19 0.45 -9.93
C SER A 169 3.04 0.70 -8.43
N MET A 170 1.87 0.43 -7.85
CA MET A 170 1.68 0.54 -6.40
C MET A 170 2.64 -0.39 -5.67
N TYR A 171 2.83 -1.61 -6.17
CA TYR A 171 3.69 -2.63 -5.57
C TYR A 171 5.18 -2.32 -5.73
N GLU A 172 5.63 -1.86 -6.90
CA GLU A 172 7.01 -1.41 -7.10
C GLU A 172 7.38 -0.23 -6.18
N ARG A 173 6.39 0.62 -5.88
CA ARG A 173 6.55 1.71 -4.91
C ARG A 173 6.56 1.22 -3.46
N MET A 174 6.04 0.02 -3.17
CA MET A 174 5.98 -0.63 -1.84
C MET A 174 7.31 -1.24 -1.38
N ASP A 175 8.44 -0.64 -1.76
CA ASP A 175 9.79 -1.13 -1.46
C ASP A 175 10.12 -1.05 0.05
N PHE A 176 9.54 -1.97 0.83
CA PHE A 176 9.55 -2.02 2.29
C PHE A 176 10.93 -2.32 2.89
N PHE A 177 11.84 -2.91 2.12
CA PHE A 177 13.06 -3.55 2.64
C PHE A 177 14.36 -2.99 2.05
N ASN A 178 14.33 -1.81 1.44
CA ASN A 178 15.57 -1.09 1.09
C ASN A 178 16.00 -0.10 2.19
N ALA A 179 15.33 -0.11 3.35
CA ALA A 179 15.89 0.47 4.57
C ALA A 179 16.79 -0.58 5.24
N GLU A 180 18.10 -0.32 5.24
CA GLU A 180 19.04 -1.05 6.10
C GLU A 180 18.56 -1.07 7.57
N PRO A 181 18.79 -2.18 8.30
CA PRO A 181 18.47 -2.26 9.73
C PRO A 181 19.37 -1.27 10.50
N GLY A 182 18.87 -0.06 10.71
CA GLY A 182 19.60 1.03 11.37
C GLY A 182 19.00 2.42 11.16
N TYR A 183 18.23 2.59 10.08
CA TYR A 183 17.47 3.82 9.85
C TYR A 183 15.98 3.47 9.67
N MET A 184 15.23 3.45 10.77
CA MET A 184 13.78 3.65 10.69
C MET A 184 13.52 5.08 10.20
N ARG A 185 13.63 5.31 8.89
CA ARG A 185 13.02 6.48 8.26
C ARG A 185 11.52 6.26 8.37
N HIS A 186 10.83 7.11 9.11
CA HIS A 186 9.36 7.22 9.21
C HIS A 186 8.69 7.66 7.88
N ASN A 187 9.18 7.17 6.74
CA ASN A 187 8.53 7.36 5.47
C ASN A 187 7.33 6.41 5.38
N HIS A 188 6.21 6.81 6.00
CA HIS A 188 4.88 6.33 5.66
C HIS A 188 4.55 6.77 4.23
N SER A 189 5.18 6.16 3.23
CA SER A 189 4.69 6.21 1.85
C SER A 189 3.24 5.69 1.80
N PHE A 190 2.64 5.63 0.62
CA PHE A 190 1.27 5.13 0.33
C PHE A 190 0.96 3.69 0.83
N HIS A 191 1.82 3.15 1.67
CA HIS A 191 1.86 1.85 2.27
C HIS A 191 0.98 1.85 3.51
N ASN A 192 -0.12 1.12 3.44
CA ASN A 192 -0.70 0.58 4.66
C ASN A 192 0.10 -0.70 4.97
N PRO A 193 1.16 -0.67 5.82
CA PRO A 193 1.88 -1.88 6.24
C PRO A 193 0.90 -2.98 6.65
N ASN A 194 -0.22 -2.59 7.26
CA ASN A 194 -1.22 -3.53 7.73
C ASN A 194 -1.85 -4.36 6.60
N VAL A 195 -1.98 -3.83 5.37
CA VAL A 195 -2.54 -4.57 4.22
C VAL A 195 -1.57 -5.65 3.74
N MET A 196 -0.28 -5.31 3.66
CA MET A 196 0.75 -6.27 3.25
C MET A 196 0.99 -7.32 4.33
N VAL A 197 1.00 -6.91 5.60
CA VAL A 197 1.10 -7.81 6.76
C VAL A 197 -0.15 -8.70 6.86
N ALA A 198 -1.34 -8.16 6.62
CA ALA A 198 -2.58 -8.93 6.56
C ALA A 198 -2.56 -9.98 5.45
N LEU A 199 -2.21 -9.57 4.22
CA LEU A 199 -2.07 -10.50 3.11
C LEU A 199 -1.03 -11.55 3.43
N ALA A 200 0.16 -11.16 3.90
CA ALA A 200 1.21 -12.09 4.28
C ALA A 200 0.72 -13.10 5.35
N GLY A 201 -0.03 -12.63 6.34
CA GLY A 201 -0.68 -13.50 7.33
C GLY A 201 -1.64 -14.51 6.69
N ILE A 202 -2.48 -14.08 5.76
CA ILE A 202 -3.37 -14.96 5.00
C ILE A 202 -2.57 -15.97 4.17
N LEU A 203 -1.53 -15.55 3.45
CA LEU A 203 -0.75 -16.45 2.60
C LEU A 203 0.00 -17.50 3.44
N MET A 204 0.59 -17.09 4.57
CA MET A 204 1.18 -18.02 5.55
C MET A 204 0.13 -19.00 6.09
N PHE A 205 -1.10 -18.54 6.30
CA PHE A 205 -2.22 -19.40 6.69
C PHE A 205 -2.58 -20.44 5.63
N PHE A 206 -2.19 -20.27 4.37
CA PHE A 206 -2.30 -21.31 3.34
C PHE A 206 -0.94 -21.93 3.00
N THR A 207 0.02 -21.85 3.91
CA THR A 207 1.38 -22.41 3.83
C THR A 207 2.20 -21.94 2.65
N PHE A 208 2.01 -20.69 2.30
CA PHE A 208 3.01 -19.98 1.56
C PHE A 208 4.25 -19.77 2.45
N GLU A 209 5.21 -20.69 2.40
CA GLU A 209 6.52 -20.45 2.97
C GLU A 209 7.24 -19.43 2.10
N GLY A 210 7.41 -18.22 2.64
CA GLY A 210 8.30 -17.24 2.06
C GLY A 210 9.71 -17.82 2.01
N SER A 211 10.22 -18.08 0.80
CA SER A 211 11.57 -18.61 0.61
C SER A 211 12.62 -17.50 0.76
N GLY A 212 12.22 -16.24 0.60
CA GLY A 212 13.09 -15.07 0.70
C GLY A 212 13.34 -14.59 2.13
N LYS A 213 14.56 -14.10 2.42
CA LYS A 213 14.95 -13.65 3.77
C LYS A 213 14.13 -12.44 4.23
N LYS A 214 13.85 -11.49 3.33
CA LYS A 214 13.10 -10.26 3.64
C LYS A 214 11.62 -10.60 3.87
N TYR A 215 11.03 -11.38 2.97
CA TYR A 215 9.63 -11.74 3.06
C TYR A 215 9.32 -12.68 4.23
N LYS A 216 10.26 -13.53 4.64
CA LYS A 216 10.11 -14.38 5.84
C LYS A 216 9.76 -13.57 7.09
N LEU A 217 10.33 -12.37 7.27
CA LEU A 217 9.98 -11.48 8.39
C LEU A 217 8.56 -10.92 8.26
N LEU A 218 8.16 -10.49 7.06
CA LEU A 218 6.81 -9.98 6.78
C LEU A 218 5.75 -11.06 7.04
N PHE A 219 6.01 -12.27 6.56
CA PHE A 219 5.19 -13.45 6.77
C PHE A 219 5.10 -13.84 8.25
N ALA A 220 6.21 -13.78 8.99
CA ALA A 220 6.21 -14.03 10.43
C ALA A 220 5.37 -12.99 11.20
N GLU A 221 5.51 -11.70 10.89
CA GLU A 221 4.71 -10.65 11.53
C GLU A 221 3.23 -10.74 11.13
N GLY A 222 2.94 -11.06 9.87
CA GLY A 222 1.60 -11.32 9.37
C GLY A 222 0.93 -12.49 10.09
N ALA A 223 1.62 -13.62 10.20
CA ALA A 223 1.14 -14.79 10.93
C ALA A 223 0.89 -14.46 12.42
N LYS A 224 1.83 -13.75 13.07
CA LYS A 224 1.67 -13.31 14.45
C LYS A 224 0.46 -12.40 14.64
N GLN A 225 0.23 -11.44 13.74
CA GLN A 225 -0.93 -10.55 13.81
C GLN A 225 -2.24 -11.32 13.60
N LEU A 226 -2.26 -12.25 12.64
CA LEU A 226 -3.41 -13.11 12.37
C LEU A 226 -3.74 -13.99 13.58
N ILE A 227 -2.75 -14.68 14.15
CA ILE A 227 -2.90 -15.52 15.36
C ILE A 227 -3.39 -14.68 16.55
N LYS A 228 -2.89 -13.45 16.71
CA LYS A 228 -3.35 -12.53 17.76
C LYS A 228 -4.83 -12.21 17.61
N GLN A 229 -5.33 -12.03 16.39
CA GLN A 229 -6.75 -11.75 16.14
C GLN A 229 -7.64 -12.97 16.34
N MET A 230 -7.13 -14.18 16.06
CA MET A 230 -7.88 -15.42 16.25
C MET A 230 -7.90 -15.89 17.72
N SER A 231 -6.98 -15.40 18.55
CA SER A 231 -6.78 -15.67 20.00
C SER A 231 -7.94 -16.28 20.76
N THR A 232 -8.01 -17.61 20.80
CA THR A 232 -8.29 -18.37 22.01
C THR A 232 -7.09 -19.27 22.32
N THR A 233 -7.00 -19.72 23.57
CA THR A 233 -5.92 -20.62 24.03
C THR A 233 -5.96 -21.95 23.27
N GLY A 234 -7.14 -22.43 22.85
CA GLY A 234 -7.30 -23.66 22.07
C GLY A 234 -6.65 -23.58 20.68
N LEU A 235 -7.01 -22.56 19.89
CA LEU A 235 -6.46 -22.39 18.54
C LEU A 235 -4.95 -22.09 18.53
N LYS A 236 -4.45 -21.32 19.50
CA LYS A 236 -3.00 -21.08 19.65
C LYS A 236 -2.22 -22.36 19.89
N THR A 237 -2.84 -23.34 20.53
CA THR A 237 -2.18 -24.61 20.85
C THR A 237 -2.41 -25.63 19.73
N ALA A 238 -3.52 -25.54 18.98
CA ALA A 238 -3.73 -26.22 17.68
C ALA A 238 -2.67 -25.86 16.65
N LEU A 239 -2.50 -24.57 16.43
CA LEU A 239 -1.51 -24.05 15.48
C LEU A 239 -0.06 -24.26 15.93
N LYS A 240 0.17 -24.66 17.19
CA LYS A 240 1.49 -25.01 17.74
C LYS A 240 1.74 -26.52 17.79
N GLY A 241 0.70 -27.33 18.01
CA GLY A 241 0.76 -28.80 18.11
C GLY A 241 0.73 -29.51 16.75
N GLY A 242 0.01 -28.95 15.77
CA GLY A 242 0.19 -29.27 14.35
C GLY A 242 1.30 -28.40 13.78
N ALA A 243 2.43 -29.00 13.41
CA ALA A 243 3.67 -28.30 13.09
C ALA A 243 3.51 -27.19 12.02
N MET A 244 3.50 -25.93 12.47
CA MET A 244 3.74 -24.77 11.60
C MET A 244 5.19 -24.73 11.05
N VAL A 245 6.02 -25.73 11.35
CA VAL A 245 7.48 -25.69 11.14
C VAL A 245 7.98 -26.68 10.07
N VAL A 246 7.19 -27.67 9.60
CA VAL A 246 7.75 -28.69 8.68
C VAL A 246 6.86 -29.09 7.47
N GLY A 247 5.75 -28.40 7.20
CA GLY A 247 5.22 -28.38 5.82
C GLY A 247 3.72 -28.35 5.65
N GLY A 248 3.26 -27.31 4.93
CA GLY A 248 2.04 -27.38 4.12
C GLY A 248 0.70 -27.31 4.86
N ALA A 249 -0.32 -26.74 4.23
CA ALA A 249 -1.69 -26.52 4.73
C ALA A 249 -2.43 -27.82 5.08
N VAL A 250 -1.77 -28.96 4.90
CA VAL A 250 -2.16 -30.26 5.43
C VAL A 250 -2.23 -30.23 6.97
N GLY A 251 -1.48 -29.34 7.64
CA GLY A 251 -1.55 -29.16 9.10
C GLY A 251 -2.57 -28.14 9.64
N MET A 252 -3.33 -27.45 8.78
CA MET A 252 -4.23 -26.34 9.19
C MET A 252 -5.73 -26.63 9.07
N ALA A 253 -6.07 -27.81 8.59
CA ALA A 253 -7.31 -28.44 8.97
C ALA A 253 -7.27 -28.65 10.48
N PHE A 254 -8.37 -28.37 11.18
CA PHE A 254 -8.57 -29.09 12.44
C PHE A 254 -8.33 -30.56 12.11
N ALA A 255 -7.43 -31.20 12.84
CA ALA A 255 -7.12 -32.61 12.69
C ALA A 255 -8.39 -33.36 13.14
N LEU A 256 -9.43 -33.28 12.30
CA LEU A 256 -10.78 -33.67 12.58
C LEU A 256 -10.82 -35.17 12.86
N PRO A 257 -10.05 -36.03 12.16
CA PRO A 257 -9.88 -37.42 12.58
C PRO A 257 -9.41 -37.57 14.04
N GLU A 258 -8.38 -36.83 14.45
CA GLU A 258 -7.82 -36.87 15.79
C GLU A 258 -8.80 -36.30 16.83
N ALA A 259 -9.52 -35.24 16.48
CA ALA A 259 -10.58 -34.67 17.32
C ALA A 259 -11.77 -35.64 17.46
N ILE A 260 -12.15 -36.34 16.38
CA ILE A 260 -13.18 -37.38 16.38
C ILE A 260 -12.77 -38.53 17.30
N ASP A 261 -11.52 -38.99 17.23
CA ASP A 261 -11.03 -40.06 18.11
C ASP A 261 -11.05 -39.63 19.58
N ASN A 262 -10.71 -38.38 19.88
CA ASN A 262 -10.84 -37.85 21.23
C ASN A 262 -12.30 -37.75 21.68
N TRP A 263 -13.21 -37.23 20.86
CA TRP A 263 -14.64 -37.18 21.23
C TRP A 263 -15.21 -38.58 21.44
N LYS A 264 -14.79 -39.54 20.60
CA LYS A 264 -15.13 -40.96 20.76
C LYS A 264 -14.63 -41.52 22.07
N ASP A 265 -13.39 -41.23 22.46
CA ASP A 265 -12.85 -41.65 23.76
C ASP A 265 -13.61 -41.02 24.94
N GLN A 266 -13.88 -39.71 24.87
CA GLN A 266 -14.71 -39.03 25.87
C GLN A 266 -16.09 -39.65 26.00
N ILE A 267 -16.76 -39.96 24.88
CA ILE A 267 -18.08 -40.62 24.90
C ILE A 267 -17.97 -42.01 25.54
N LYS A 268 -16.96 -42.81 25.17
CA LYS A 268 -16.71 -44.14 25.76
C LYS A 268 -16.46 -44.10 27.26
N ASN A 269 -15.82 -43.04 27.74
CA ASN A 269 -15.55 -42.80 29.15
C ASN A 269 -16.70 -42.06 29.86
N ASN A 270 -17.91 -42.04 29.27
CA ASN A 270 -19.13 -41.42 29.80
C ASN A 270 -19.06 -39.87 29.98
N HIS A 271 -18.11 -39.22 29.31
CA HIS A 271 -17.92 -37.77 29.27
C HIS A 271 -18.65 -37.12 28.09
N VAL A 272 -19.92 -37.47 27.90
CA VAL A 272 -20.74 -37.07 26.75
C VAL A 272 -20.98 -35.55 26.71
N THR A 273 -21.06 -34.89 27.86
CA THR A 273 -21.22 -33.42 27.92
C THR A 273 -19.93 -32.72 27.52
N GLU A 274 -18.79 -33.25 27.94
CA GLU A 274 -17.47 -32.75 27.61
C GLU A 274 -17.17 -32.91 26.12
N ALA A 275 -17.58 -34.05 25.52
CA ALA A 275 -17.51 -34.25 24.07
C ALA A 275 -18.41 -33.27 23.31
N SER A 276 -19.67 -33.08 23.75
CA SER A 276 -20.57 -32.08 23.15
C SER A 276 -20.00 -30.65 23.24
N GLN A 277 -19.45 -30.29 24.41
CA GLN A 277 -18.85 -28.98 24.61
C GLN A 277 -17.61 -28.81 23.72
N SER A 278 -16.75 -29.84 23.62
CA SER A 278 -15.56 -29.80 22.76
C SER A 278 -15.92 -29.66 21.27
N LEU A 279 -16.99 -30.31 20.80
CA LEU A 279 -17.53 -30.11 19.45
C LEU A 279 -17.95 -28.66 19.20
N ARG A 280 -18.66 -28.04 20.16
CA ARG A 280 -19.08 -26.62 20.08
C ARG A 280 -17.89 -25.69 20.09
N ASP A 281 -16.95 -25.89 21.01
CA ASP A 281 -15.74 -25.07 21.11
C ASP A 281 -14.95 -25.13 19.80
N THR A 282 -14.80 -26.33 19.21
CA THR A 282 -14.15 -26.53 17.91
C THR A 282 -14.87 -25.78 16.79
N ALA A 283 -16.20 -25.89 16.71
CA ALA A 283 -16.99 -25.15 15.74
C ALA A 283 -16.83 -23.63 15.89
N ASP A 284 -16.83 -23.13 17.13
CA ASP A 284 -16.69 -21.72 17.43
C ASP A 284 -15.31 -21.19 17.03
N GLU A 285 -14.25 -21.98 17.23
CA GLU A 285 -12.90 -21.67 16.75
C GLU A 285 -12.80 -21.63 15.22
N ILE A 286 -13.38 -22.61 14.52
CA ILE A 286 -13.44 -22.63 13.06
C ILE A 286 -14.14 -21.36 12.54
N LEU A 287 -15.29 -21.01 13.12
CA LEU A 287 -16.05 -19.82 12.73
C LEU A 287 -15.28 -18.53 13.02
N LYS A 288 -14.57 -18.46 14.14
CA LYS A 288 -13.76 -17.28 14.47
C LYS A 288 -12.59 -17.10 13.49
N MET A 289 -11.92 -18.19 13.15
CA MET A 289 -10.82 -18.22 12.18
C MET A 289 -11.29 -17.78 10.79
N THR A 290 -12.34 -18.41 10.26
CA THR A 290 -12.93 -18.11 8.95
C THR A 290 -13.42 -16.67 8.85
N ARG A 291 -14.13 -16.16 9.87
CA ARG A 291 -14.54 -14.75 9.96
C ARG A 291 -13.34 -13.79 9.98
N THR A 292 -12.26 -14.15 10.65
CA THR A 292 -11.05 -13.33 10.69
C THR A 292 -10.39 -13.26 9.32
N LEU A 293 -10.29 -14.40 8.61
CA LEU A 293 -9.76 -14.44 7.24
C LEU A 293 -10.63 -13.63 6.27
N LYS A 294 -11.96 -13.80 6.29
CA LYS A 294 -12.91 -13.01 5.50
C LYS A 294 -12.73 -11.52 5.74
N ARG A 295 -12.73 -11.10 7.02
CA ARG A 295 -12.52 -9.69 7.39
C ARG A 295 -11.18 -9.13 6.88
N GLN A 296 -10.09 -9.91 6.92
CA GLN A 296 -8.82 -9.44 6.39
C GLN A 296 -8.87 -9.26 4.86
N PHE A 297 -9.51 -10.17 4.12
CA PHE A 297 -9.76 -9.99 2.70
C PHE A 297 -10.67 -8.81 2.40
N ASP A 298 -11.74 -8.63 3.17
CA ASP A 298 -12.68 -7.51 3.02
C ASP A 298 -11.96 -6.18 3.23
N ASN A 299 -11.10 -6.06 4.24
CA ASN A 299 -10.28 -4.86 4.44
C ASN A 299 -9.36 -4.55 3.23
N ILE A 300 -8.76 -5.59 2.63
CA ILE A 300 -7.90 -5.42 1.43
C ILE A 300 -8.77 -4.99 0.24
N LYS A 301 -9.95 -5.60 0.09
CA LYS A 301 -10.91 -5.28 -0.96
C LYS A 301 -11.43 -3.85 -0.84
N GLU A 302 -11.88 -3.43 0.34
CA GLU A 302 -12.34 -2.06 0.64
C GLU A 302 -11.29 -1.01 0.30
N MET A 303 -10.01 -1.29 0.57
CA MET A 303 -8.91 -0.40 0.15
C MET A 303 -8.86 -0.26 -1.38
N PHE A 304 -8.99 -1.36 -2.12
CA PHE A 304 -8.98 -1.30 -3.58
C PHE A 304 -10.24 -0.67 -4.16
N GLU A 305 -11.40 -0.84 -3.54
CA GLU A 305 -12.64 -0.15 -3.88
C GLU A 305 -12.49 1.37 -3.66
N GLU A 306 -11.92 1.80 -2.52
CA GLU A 306 -11.61 3.22 -2.26
C GLU A 306 -10.66 3.78 -3.34
N LEU A 307 -9.63 3.04 -3.72
CA LEU A 307 -8.70 3.43 -4.78
C LEU A 307 -9.39 3.52 -6.16
N ALA A 308 -10.28 2.58 -6.48
CA ALA A 308 -11.05 2.58 -7.70
C ALA A 308 -11.98 3.80 -7.77
N ASP A 309 -12.63 4.12 -6.65
CA ASP A 309 -13.49 5.29 -6.53
C ASP A 309 -12.71 6.60 -6.69
N VAL A 310 -11.56 6.73 -6.05
CA VAL A 310 -10.69 7.91 -6.18
C VAL A 310 -10.18 8.06 -7.61
N LYS A 311 -9.78 6.96 -8.25
CA LYS A 311 -9.40 6.95 -9.66
C LYS A 311 -10.55 7.45 -10.54
N ARG A 312 -11.76 6.93 -10.35
CA ARG A 312 -12.96 7.38 -11.07
C ARG A 312 -13.20 8.87 -10.85
N CYS A 313 -13.02 9.36 -9.62
CA CYS A 313 -13.10 10.79 -9.33
C CYS A 313 -12.06 11.56 -10.13
N ILE A 314 -10.79 11.13 -10.20
CA ILE A 314 -9.75 11.80 -10.99
C ILE A 314 -10.10 11.81 -12.49
N GLU A 315 -10.61 10.71 -13.03
CA GLU A 315 -10.97 10.56 -14.45
C GLU A 315 -12.21 11.40 -14.85
N ASN A 316 -13.09 11.73 -13.90
CA ASN A 316 -14.28 12.54 -14.13
C ASN A 316 -13.97 14.04 -13.95
N SER A 317 -14.01 14.83 -15.02
CA SER A 317 -13.85 16.30 -14.91
C SER A 317 -15.11 17.02 -14.40
N ASN A 318 -16.28 16.39 -14.50
CA ASN A 318 -17.57 16.92 -14.04
C ASN A 318 -17.95 16.30 -12.68
N ARG A 319 -17.06 16.39 -11.70
CA ARG A 319 -17.24 15.79 -10.36
C ARG A 319 -18.44 16.37 -9.64
N SER A 320 -19.30 15.48 -9.14
CA SER A 320 -20.30 15.79 -8.11
C SER A 320 -19.61 16.21 -6.80
N SER A 321 -20.35 16.88 -5.90
CA SER A 321 -19.82 17.27 -4.57
C SER A 321 -19.34 16.05 -3.77
N LYS A 322 -20.02 14.90 -3.89
CA LYS A 322 -19.61 13.65 -3.24
C LYS A 322 -18.26 13.14 -3.78
N GLU A 323 -18.03 13.19 -5.10
CA GLU A 323 -16.76 12.78 -5.69
C GLU A 323 -15.61 13.71 -5.30
N LYS A 324 -15.87 15.02 -5.22
CA LYS A 324 -14.91 15.99 -4.68
C LYS A 324 -14.54 15.67 -3.24
N GLU A 325 -15.55 15.42 -2.39
CA GLU A 325 -15.36 15.06 -0.99
C GLU A 325 -14.53 13.77 -0.84
N THR A 326 -14.84 12.74 -1.65
CA THR A 326 -14.06 11.49 -1.69
C THR A 326 -12.58 11.76 -2.00
N LEU A 327 -12.29 12.56 -3.03
CA LEU A 327 -10.92 12.88 -3.41
C LEU A 327 -10.18 13.69 -2.31
N ILE A 328 -10.86 14.65 -1.68
CA ILE A 328 -10.29 15.45 -0.57
C ILE A 328 -10.02 14.57 0.65
N LYS A 329 -10.97 13.72 1.06
CA LYS A 329 -10.79 12.79 2.19
C LYS A 329 -9.61 11.86 1.95
N PHE A 330 -9.50 11.32 0.74
CA PHE A 330 -8.36 10.51 0.34
C PHE A 330 -7.05 11.31 0.42
N ALA A 331 -7.00 12.51 -0.14
CA ALA A 331 -5.80 13.35 -0.06
C ALA A 331 -5.40 13.65 1.40
N ILE A 332 -6.35 13.99 2.28
CA ILE A 332 -6.09 14.23 3.70
C ILE A 332 -5.54 12.97 4.38
N LYS A 333 -6.13 11.81 4.10
CA LYS A 333 -5.74 10.51 4.69
C LYS A 333 -4.28 10.15 4.37
N TYR A 334 -3.81 10.44 3.15
CA TYR A 334 -2.49 10.01 2.67
C TYR A 334 -1.40 11.09 2.67
N CYS A 335 -1.75 12.38 2.73
CA CYS A 335 -0.77 13.45 2.93
C CYS A 335 -0.12 13.34 4.31
N LYS A 336 1.20 13.55 4.41
CA LYS A 336 1.94 13.51 5.68
C LYS A 336 1.92 14.83 6.44
N ASP A 337 1.92 15.92 5.69
CA ASP A 337 2.13 17.25 6.24
C ASP A 337 0.80 17.85 6.71
N GLU A 338 0.76 18.29 7.96
CA GLU A 338 -0.46 18.83 8.55
C GLU A 338 -0.84 20.19 7.94
N ASP A 339 0.14 20.97 7.47
CA ASP A 339 -0.13 22.24 6.78
C ASP A 339 -0.90 21.98 5.45
N VAL A 340 -0.55 20.90 4.73
CA VAL A 340 -1.26 20.47 3.52
C VAL A 340 -2.67 19.93 3.83
N ARG A 341 -2.80 19.13 4.90
CA ARG A 341 -4.11 18.61 5.34
C ARG A 341 -5.04 19.73 5.77
N GLN A 342 -4.53 20.71 6.51
CA GLN A 342 -5.30 21.85 6.95
C GLN A 342 -5.77 22.67 5.74
N TRP A 343 -4.88 22.93 4.79
CA TRP A 343 -5.26 23.60 3.53
C TRP A 343 -6.38 22.85 2.82
N LEU A 344 -6.31 21.51 2.70
CA LEU A 344 -7.36 20.69 2.08
C LEU A 344 -8.71 20.77 2.80
N ARG A 345 -8.73 20.85 4.14
CA ARG A 345 -9.96 21.01 4.92
C ARG A 345 -10.61 22.37 4.66
N GLU A 346 -9.81 23.42 4.60
CA GLU A 346 -10.27 24.80 4.36
C GLU A 346 -10.67 25.04 2.90
N ASN A 347 -10.12 24.25 1.97
CA ASN A 347 -10.26 24.43 0.53
C ASN A 347 -10.92 23.21 -0.15
N SER A 348 -11.78 22.49 0.56
CA SER A 348 -12.41 21.24 0.08
C SER A 348 -13.24 21.43 -1.20
N GLU A 349 -13.80 22.62 -1.41
CA GLU A 349 -14.57 22.99 -2.61
C GLU A 349 -13.77 23.83 -3.61
N SER A 350 -12.43 23.86 -3.50
CA SER A 350 -11.57 24.68 -4.35
C SER A 350 -11.67 24.29 -5.83
N VAL A 351 -12.32 25.15 -6.62
CA VAL A 351 -12.42 25.00 -8.09
C VAL A 351 -11.04 24.92 -8.74
N ALA A 352 -10.07 25.70 -8.25
CA ALA A 352 -8.72 25.70 -8.77
C ALA A 352 -8.02 24.35 -8.57
N PHE A 353 -8.18 23.73 -7.40
CA PHE A 353 -7.59 22.43 -7.11
C PHE A 353 -8.12 21.34 -8.05
N PHE A 354 -9.44 21.25 -8.23
CA PHE A 354 -10.01 20.23 -9.13
C PHE A 354 -9.65 20.47 -10.60
N LYS A 355 -9.56 21.73 -11.06
CA LYS A 355 -9.05 22.05 -12.40
C LYS A 355 -7.59 21.60 -12.60
N LEU A 356 -6.76 21.66 -11.56
CA LEU A 356 -5.39 21.14 -11.63
C LEU A 356 -5.39 19.62 -11.74
N VAL A 357 -6.26 18.92 -11.00
CA VAL A 357 -6.42 17.47 -11.12
C VAL A 357 -6.82 17.12 -12.56
N ASP A 358 -7.76 17.85 -13.17
CA ASP A 358 -8.18 17.65 -14.56
C ASP A 358 -7.03 17.87 -15.55
N MET A 359 -6.29 18.96 -15.38
CA MET A 359 -5.12 19.28 -16.21
C MET A 359 -4.07 18.16 -16.15
N PHE A 360 -3.77 17.65 -14.95
CA PHE A 360 -2.79 16.58 -14.79
C PHE A 360 -3.31 15.23 -15.27
N HIS A 361 -4.60 14.94 -15.14
CA HIS A 361 -5.17 13.73 -15.74
C HIS A 361 -5.08 13.77 -17.27
N PHE A 362 -5.37 14.92 -17.89
CA PHE A 362 -5.16 15.08 -19.33
C PHE A 362 -3.69 14.86 -19.72
N LEU A 363 -2.76 15.39 -18.93
CA LEU A 363 -1.33 15.15 -19.16
C LEU A 363 -0.99 13.66 -19.07
N GLU A 364 -1.51 12.95 -18.08
CA GLU A 364 -1.32 11.50 -17.92
C GLU A 364 -1.77 10.73 -19.16
N GLN A 365 -2.94 11.03 -19.71
CA GLN A 365 -3.40 10.44 -20.97
C GLN A 365 -2.43 10.69 -22.14
N GLU A 366 -1.85 11.89 -22.21
CA GLU A 366 -0.86 12.24 -23.23
C GLU A 366 0.49 11.51 -23.04
N LEU A 367 0.90 11.28 -21.80
CA LEU A 367 2.09 10.48 -21.49
C LEU A 367 1.88 9.02 -21.88
N ASP A 368 0.70 8.46 -21.56
CA ASP A 368 0.37 7.08 -21.89
C ASP A 368 0.29 6.86 -23.41
N LYS A 369 -0.19 7.84 -24.20
CA LYS A 369 -0.11 7.81 -25.68
C LYS A 369 1.34 7.77 -26.19
N LYS A 370 2.24 8.47 -25.52
CA LYS A 370 3.67 8.57 -25.89
C LYS A 370 4.52 7.42 -25.33
N LYS A 371 3.95 6.52 -24.55
CA LYS A 371 4.64 5.44 -23.81
C LYS A 371 5.48 4.52 -24.70
N LYS A 372 5.14 4.32 -25.98
CA LYS A 372 5.99 3.57 -26.94
C LYS A 372 7.38 4.20 -27.17
N LYS A 373 7.64 5.40 -26.65
CA LYS A 373 8.89 6.16 -26.84
C LYS A 373 9.64 6.50 -25.55
N ILE A 374 9.12 6.11 -24.38
CA ILE A 374 9.68 6.43 -23.07
C ILE A 374 9.96 5.11 -22.34
N ASP A 375 11.23 4.68 -22.34
CA ASP A 375 11.65 3.43 -21.68
C ASP A 375 11.80 3.55 -20.15
N ARG A 376 11.70 4.77 -19.59
CA ARG A 376 11.98 5.04 -18.17
C ARG A 376 10.72 5.38 -17.38
N LYS A 377 10.60 4.77 -16.19
CA LYS A 377 9.57 5.10 -15.18
C LYS A 377 9.82 6.47 -14.53
N ASP A 378 11.08 6.88 -14.50
CA ASP A 378 11.49 8.17 -13.96
C ASP A 378 11.37 9.26 -15.02
N ILE A 379 10.55 10.26 -14.71
CA ILE A 379 10.31 11.43 -15.57
C ILE A 379 10.69 12.72 -14.86
N ASP A 380 11.13 13.70 -15.62
CA ASP A 380 11.32 15.06 -15.15
C ASP A 380 10.12 15.89 -15.58
N ILE A 381 9.39 16.46 -14.63
CA ILE A 381 8.28 17.37 -14.90
C ILE A 381 8.77 18.79 -14.67
N ILE A 382 8.81 19.60 -15.73
CA ILE A 382 9.24 20.99 -15.68
C ILE A 382 8.01 21.88 -15.67
N PHE A 383 7.71 22.44 -14.51
CA PHE A 383 6.59 23.34 -14.33
C PHE A 383 7.04 24.78 -14.58
N VAL A 384 6.52 25.37 -15.66
CA VAL A 384 6.88 26.73 -16.10
C VAL A 384 5.76 27.69 -15.72
N ALA A 385 6.05 28.64 -14.85
CA ALA A 385 5.07 29.59 -14.33
C ALA A 385 5.73 30.92 -13.95
N HIS A 386 4.92 31.95 -13.73
CA HIS A 386 5.37 33.07 -12.91
C HIS A 386 5.36 32.64 -11.44
N GLY A 387 6.24 33.23 -10.63
CA GLY A 387 6.35 32.88 -9.23
C GLY A 387 6.86 34.01 -8.36
N ALA A 388 6.56 33.90 -7.07
CA ALA A 388 7.05 34.77 -6.01
C ALA A 388 7.09 34.00 -4.69
N ILE A 389 7.76 34.58 -3.68
CA ILE A 389 7.76 34.08 -2.31
C ILE A 389 7.00 35.02 -1.37
N GLU A 390 6.31 34.43 -0.38
CA GLU A 390 5.57 35.13 0.66
C GLU A 390 6.22 35.00 2.04
N GLU A 391 5.75 35.80 3.00
CA GLU A 391 6.26 35.79 4.39
C GLU A 391 5.89 34.50 5.13
N SER A 392 4.72 33.93 4.83
CA SER A 392 4.27 32.68 5.44
C SER A 392 5.27 31.57 5.14
N LYS A 393 5.71 30.85 6.18
CA LYS A 393 6.68 29.76 6.04
C LYS A 393 5.97 28.40 6.10
N ILE A 394 6.30 27.51 5.17
CA ILE A 394 5.81 26.13 5.12
C ILE A 394 7.00 25.15 5.21
N PRO A 395 6.83 23.93 5.72
CA PRO A 395 7.85 22.89 5.64
C PRO A 395 8.17 22.58 4.17
N ALA A 396 9.44 22.37 3.82
CA ALA A 396 9.79 21.94 2.45
C ALA A 396 9.15 20.59 2.08
N SER A 397 8.83 19.75 3.08
CA SER A 397 8.05 18.52 2.93
C SER A 397 6.65 18.73 2.33
N CYS A 398 6.05 19.91 2.47
CA CYS A 398 4.77 20.23 1.82
C CYS A 398 4.84 20.11 0.30
N LEU A 399 6.01 20.37 -0.30
CA LEU A 399 6.22 20.26 -1.75
C LEU A 399 6.29 18.81 -2.23
N LEU A 400 6.38 17.84 -1.30
CA LEU A 400 6.47 16.40 -1.54
C LEU A 400 5.29 15.67 -0.85
N PRO A 401 4.04 16.03 -1.19
CA PRO A 401 2.88 15.61 -0.41
C PRO A 401 2.65 14.09 -0.43
N LEU A 402 2.95 13.44 -1.57
CA LEU A 402 2.89 11.99 -1.73
C LEU A 402 4.20 11.46 -2.33
N SER A 403 4.45 10.15 -2.17
CA SER A 403 5.71 9.49 -2.57
C SER A 403 5.92 9.40 -4.09
N THR A 404 4.93 9.78 -4.90
CA THR A 404 5.02 9.79 -6.37
C THR A 404 5.91 10.91 -6.92
N ILE A 405 6.19 11.92 -6.10
CA ILE A 405 7.20 12.95 -6.39
C ILE A 405 8.47 12.60 -5.62
N LYS A 406 9.55 12.26 -6.35
CA LYS A 406 10.84 11.88 -5.77
C LYS A 406 11.51 13.06 -5.08
N ASP A 407 11.45 14.21 -5.74
CA ASP A 407 12.05 15.46 -5.31
C ASP A 407 11.39 16.65 -6.03
N VAL A 408 11.53 17.82 -5.43
CA VAL A 408 11.22 19.11 -6.06
C VAL A 408 12.50 19.91 -6.12
N LEU A 409 12.89 20.31 -7.32
CA LEU A 409 14.10 21.08 -7.58
C LEU A 409 13.76 22.55 -7.86
N LEU A 410 14.33 23.44 -7.04
CA LEU A 410 14.26 24.88 -7.23
C LEU A 410 15.55 25.37 -7.92
N TYR A 411 15.45 26.18 -8.95
CA TYR A 411 16.65 26.65 -9.69
C TYR A 411 17.05 28.07 -9.33
N SER A 412 16.07 28.92 -9.07
CA SER A 412 16.30 30.29 -8.63
C SER A 412 16.63 30.29 -7.14
N PRO A 413 17.64 31.06 -6.68
CA PRO A 413 17.76 31.42 -5.27
C PRO A 413 16.52 32.16 -4.76
N TRP A 414 16.34 32.21 -3.43
CA TRP A 414 15.40 33.15 -2.83
C TRP A 414 15.74 34.57 -3.24
N ASN A 415 14.68 35.37 -3.43
CA ASN A 415 14.77 36.77 -3.84
C ASN A 415 15.39 37.00 -5.23
N CYS A 416 15.24 36.03 -6.14
CA CYS A 416 15.82 36.08 -7.46
C CYS A 416 14.76 35.92 -8.56
N THR A 417 14.96 36.64 -9.67
CA THR A 417 14.15 36.49 -10.89
C THR A 417 14.88 35.64 -11.93
N ILE A 418 14.15 34.94 -12.80
CA ILE A 418 14.73 34.19 -13.92
C ILE A 418 14.21 34.73 -15.26
N ASN A 419 14.86 34.38 -16.35
CA ASN A 419 14.39 34.72 -17.71
C ASN A 419 13.97 33.48 -18.49
N ALA A 420 13.40 33.70 -19.68
CA ALA A 420 12.95 32.66 -20.57
C ALA A 420 14.04 31.63 -20.92
N GLY A 421 15.30 32.05 -21.07
CA GLY A 421 16.37 31.13 -21.41
C GLY A 421 16.92 30.34 -20.23
N VAL A 422 16.85 30.86 -19.00
CA VAL A 422 17.00 30.02 -17.81
C VAL A 422 15.89 28.98 -17.78
N ALA A 423 14.63 29.38 -17.94
CA ALA A 423 13.50 28.44 -17.93
C ALA A 423 13.65 27.37 -19.03
N TYR A 424 14.08 27.74 -20.23
CA TYR A 424 14.42 26.82 -21.31
C TYR A 424 15.57 25.89 -20.92
N GLY A 425 16.65 26.42 -20.36
CA GLY A 425 17.79 25.62 -19.88
C GLY A 425 17.42 24.63 -18.76
N VAL A 426 16.44 24.97 -17.91
CA VAL A 426 15.86 24.03 -16.93
C VAL A 426 15.04 22.97 -17.67
N ALA A 427 14.19 23.37 -18.61
CA ALA A 427 13.38 22.45 -19.40
C ALA A 427 14.21 21.42 -20.15
N THR A 428 15.33 21.82 -20.74
CA THR A 428 16.23 20.93 -21.49
C THR A 428 17.26 20.22 -20.62
N GLY A 429 17.43 20.61 -19.35
CA GLY A 429 18.45 20.04 -18.46
C GLY A 429 19.87 20.57 -18.73
N CYS A 430 20.04 21.53 -19.64
CA CYS A 430 21.34 22.06 -20.02
C CYS A 430 21.92 23.04 -18.97
N ILE A 431 21.07 23.61 -18.09
CA ILE A 431 21.53 24.59 -17.09
C ILE A 431 22.18 23.89 -15.88
N GLN A 432 23.50 23.94 -15.82
CA GLN A 432 24.28 23.44 -14.69
C GLN A 432 24.56 24.57 -13.68
N PRO A 433 24.94 24.27 -12.42
CA PRO A 433 25.23 25.29 -11.41
C PRO A 433 26.20 26.38 -11.87
N GLN A 434 27.26 26.04 -12.61
CA GLN A 434 28.25 26.99 -13.14
C GLN A 434 27.73 27.86 -14.30
N HIS A 435 26.63 27.47 -14.94
CA HIS A 435 25.99 28.27 -15.99
C HIS A 435 25.09 29.37 -15.41
N ARG A 436 24.89 29.41 -14.08
CA ARG A 436 24.03 30.40 -13.43
C ARG A 436 24.81 31.69 -13.22
N ARG A 437 24.51 32.69 -14.05
CA ARG A 437 25.04 34.05 -13.90
C ARG A 437 24.04 34.91 -13.14
N PHE A 438 24.53 35.81 -12.32
CA PHE A 438 23.71 36.70 -11.49
C PHE A 438 24.06 38.14 -11.84
N SER A 439 23.04 38.97 -12.04
CA SER A 439 23.22 40.37 -12.39
C SER A 439 22.07 41.21 -11.83
N CYS A 440 22.28 42.52 -11.79
CA CYS A 440 21.23 43.44 -11.36
C CYS A 440 20.15 43.60 -12.44
N ARG A 441 18.88 43.57 -12.05
CA ARG A 441 17.73 43.80 -12.95
C ARG A 441 17.54 45.29 -13.29
N GLY A 442 18.03 46.20 -12.45
CA GLY A 442 17.83 47.64 -12.60
C GLY A 442 18.85 48.29 -13.54
N LYS A 443 18.40 49.21 -14.40
CA LYS A 443 19.31 50.09 -15.14
C LYS A 443 20.07 51.00 -14.17
N GLY A 444 21.38 51.15 -14.34
CA GLY A 444 22.21 52.04 -13.50
C GLY A 444 22.53 51.49 -12.10
N CYS A 445 22.43 50.18 -11.90
CA CYS A 445 22.81 49.54 -10.64
C CYS A 445 24.32 49.70 -10.38
N GLN A 446 24.68 50.29 -9.23
CA GLN A 446 26.09 50.48 -8.85
C GLN A 446 26.71 49.26 -8.16
N ILE A 447 25.89 48.23 -7.87
CA ILE A 447 26.36 47.00 -7.24
C ILE A 447 26.99 46.11 -8.32
N PRO A 448 28.26 45.70 -8.17
CA PRO A 448 28.91 44.78 -9.10
C PRO A 448 28.17 43.43 -9.18
N ASP A 449 28.14 42.82 -10.36
CA ASP A 449 27.45 41.54 -10.60
C ASP A 449 27.96 40.41 -9.68
N GLU A 450 29.23 40.44 -9.27
CA GLU A 450 29.81 39.47 -8.33
C GLU A 450 29.09 39.50 -6.96
N ARG A 451 28.60 40.66 -6.54
CA ARG A 451 27.85 40.81 -5.28
C ARG A 451 26.39 40.34 -5.39
N HIS A 452 25.89 40.11 -6.60
CA HIS A 452 24.59 39.49 -6.83
C HIS A 452 24.64 37.96 -6.74
N ARG A 453 25.84 37.37 -6.77
CA ARG A 453 26.00 35.92 -6.61
C ARG A 453 25.70 35.50 -5.16
N PRO A 454 24.87 34.47 -4.93
CA PRO A 454 24.65 33.96 -3.58
C PRO A 454 25.97 33.42 -2.99
N THR A 455 26.26 33.80 -1.75
CA THR A 455 27.56 33.52 -1.08
C THR A 455 27.62 32.13 -0.45
N SER A 456 26.47 31.53 -0.12
CA SER A 456 26.35 30.18 0.43
C SER A 456 25.50 29.29 -0.49
N LEU A 457 26.11 28.25 -1.05
CA LEU A 457 25.41 27.19 -1.77
C LEU A 457 25.62 25.86 -1.02
N PRO A 458 24.70 25.46 -0.14
CA PRO A 458 24.75 24.14 0.47
C PRO A 458 24.85 23.02 -0.58
N ASN A 459 25.44 21.88 -0.21
CA ASN A 459 25.37 20.70 -1.06
C ASN A 459 23.90 20.30 -1.27
N ARG A 460 23.52 20.07 -2.54
CA ARG A 460 22.12 19.80 -2.95
C ARG A 460 21.15 20.90 -2.54
N TRP A 461 21.59 22.16 -2.49
CA TRP A 461 20.76 23.29 -2.07
C TRP A 461 19.42 23.31 -2.79
N ASN A 462 19.37 23.00 -4.08
CA ASN A 462 18.13 22.99 -4.87
C ASN A 462 17.10 21.90 -4.53
N SER A 463 17.44 20.90 -3.72
CA SER A 463 16.57 19.75 -3.42
C SER A 463 15.68 20.01 -2.21
N MET A 464 14.37 20.04 -2.42
CA MET A 464 13.39 20.16 -1.34
C MET A 464 13.30 18.88 -0.51
N LYS A 465 13.59 17.72 -1.11
CA LYS A 465 13.72 16.46 -0.37
C LYS A 465 14.88 16.51 0.61
N ALA A 466 16.02 17.07 0.20
CA ALA A 466 17.19 17.24 1.08
C ALA A 466 16.92 18.28 2.17
N ALA A 467 16.09 19.29 1.90
CA ALA A 467 15.66 20.28 2.90
C ALA A 467 14.76 19.67 3.99
N GLY A 468 14.00 18.60 3.68
CA GLY A 468 13.21 17.86 4.66
C GLY A 468 12.14 18.72 5.35
N GLY A 469 12.06 18.69 6.68
CA GLY A 469 11.10 19.48 7.46
C GLY A 469 11.48 20.95 7.67
N ARG A 470 12.57 21.44 7.06
CA ARG A 470 12.98 22.85 7.20
C ARG A 470 11.87 23.77 6.68
N LYS A 471 11.55 24.79 7.46
CA LYS A 471 10.59 25.82 7.05
C LYS A 471 11.22 26.70 5.95
N ILE A 472 10.52 26.85 4.84
CA ILE A 472 10.86 27.67 3.67
C ILE A 472 9.75 28.69 3.43
N PRO A 473 9.99 29.79 2.72
CA PRO A 473 8.92 30.68 2.26
C PRO A 473 7.89 29.92 1.43
N ASN A 474 6.62 30.27 1.59
CA ASN A 474 5.57 29.77 0.71
C ASN A 474 5.80 30.31 -0.70
N ILE A 475 5.82 29.40 -1.67
CA ILE A 475 6.02 29.74 -3.08
C ILE A 475 4.65 29.89 -3.71
N ILE A 476 4.36 31.08 -4.21
CA ILE A 476 3.13 31.36 -4.95
C ILE A 476 3.43 31.34 -6.43
N VAL A 477 2.63 30.58 -7.19
CA VAL A 477 2.69 30.54 -8.64
C VAL A 477 1.47 31.21 -9.26
N VAL A 478 1.68 31.83 -10.42
CA VAL A 478 0.65 32.53 -11.20
C VAL A 478 0.69 32.00 -12.64
N PRO A 479 -0.47 31.80 -13.29
CA PRO A 479 -0.53 31.35 -14.67
C PRO A 479 0.18 32.31 -15.64
N LEU A 480 0.69 31.73 -16.72
CA LEU A 480 1.22 32.47 -17.86
C LEU A 480 0.05 33.21 -18.57
N ARG A 481 0.30 34.44 -18.99
CA ARG A 481 -0.73 35.32 -19.56
C ARG A 481 -0.97 35.01 -21.04
N ILE A 482 -1.93 34.17 -21.36
CA ILE A 482 -2.27 33.84 -22.77
C ILE A 482 -3.34 34.82 -23.28
N PRO A 483 -3.24 35.34 -24.52
CA PRO A 483 -2.30 34.95 -25.59
C PRO A 483 -0.91 35.57 -25.53
N LYS A 484 -0.70 36.67 -24.78
CA LYS A 484 0.55 37.44 -24.76
C LYS A 484 1.26 37.40 -23.41
N ASP A 485 2.32 36.61 -23.33
CA ASP A 485 3.21 36.52 -22.18
C ASP A 485 4.65 36.55 -22.66
N GLY A 486 5.37 37.64 -22.39
CA GLY A 486 6.73 37.82 -22.92
C GLY A 486 7.74 36.76 -22.43
N ALA A 487 7.55 36.18 -21.24
CA ALA A 487 8.41 35.12 -20.75
C ALA A 487 8.12 33.80 -21.49
N TRP A 488 6.85 33.48 -21.69
CA TRP A 488 6.45 32.29 -22.45
C TRP A 488 6.76 32.40 -23.95
N GLU A 489 6.60 33.58 -24.55
CA GLU A 489 6.98 33.85 -25.94
C GLU A 489 8.49 33.67 -26.13
N GLY A 490 9.31 34.19 -25.20
CA GLY A 490 10.74 33.94 -25.20
C GLY A 490 11.08 32.46 -25.08
N PHE A 491 10.36 31.71 -24.23
CA PHE A 491 10.54 30.27 -24.10
C PHE A 491 10.21 29.53 -25.41
N LYS A 492 9.06 29.84 -26.03
CA LYS A 492 8.65 29.28 -27.32
C LYS A 492 9.64 29.60 -28.43
N PHE A 493 10.19 30.82 -28.46
CA PHE A 493 11.21 31.22 -29.42
C PHE A 493 12.47 30.36 -29.27
N LEU A 494 12.98 30.21 -28.05
CA LEU A 494 14.17 29.39 -27.78
C LEU A 494 13.93 27.91 -28.12
N LYS A 495 12.74 27.41 -27.81
CA LYS A 495 12.29 26.07 -28.18
C LYS A 495 12.25 25.88 -29.70
N GLY A 496 11.72 26.85 -30.45
CA GLY A 496 11.73 26.80 -31.92
C GLY A 496 13.13 26.87 -32.51
N LYS A 497 14.03 27.63 -31.88
CA LYS A 497 15.41 27.81 -32.33
C LYS A 497 16.29 26.58 -32.03
N TYR A 498 16.27 26.09 -30.79
CA TYR A 498 17.21 25.10 -30.28
C TYR A 498 16.61 23.70 -30.10
N GLY A 499 15.30 23.52 -30.29
CA GLY A 499 14.63 22.22 -30.27
C GLY A 499 13.75 21.96 -29.05
N GLU A 500 13.17 20.75 -29.05
CA GLU A 500 12.36 20.25 -27.94
C GLU A 500 13.25 19.70 -26.81
N PRO A 501 12.82 19.79 -25.55
CA PRO A 501 13.42 19.01 -24.47
C PRO A 501 13.47 17.52 -24.76
N GLU A 502 14.37 16.80 -24.06
CA GLU A 502 14.47 15.35 -24.15
C GLU A 502 13.13 14.66 -23.83
N LYS A 503 12.91 13.45 -24.38
CA LYS A 503 11.60 12.75 -24.33
C LYS A 503 11.09 12.48 -22.91
N ASN A 504 11.98 12.34 -21.93
CA ASN A 504 11.68 12.13 -20.51
C ASN A 504 11.48 13.43 -19.71
N ARG A 505 11.65 14.60 -20.35
CA ARG A 505 11.51 15.93 -19.75
C ARG A 505 10.22 16.59 -20.24
N ILE A 506 9.19 16.54 -19.41
CA ILE A 506 7.83 16.97 -19.74
C ILE A 506 7.65 18.42 -19.28
N VAL A 507 7.53 19.34 -20.23
CA VAL A 507 7.26 20.75 -19.93
C VAL A 507 5.77 20.98 -19.78
N ILE A 508 5.37 21.48 -18.62
CA ILE A 508 4.00 21.87 -18.29
C ILE A 508 3.97 23.39 -18.12
N PRO A 509 3.51 24.15 -19.13
CA PRO A 509 3.22 25.56 -18.92
C PRO A 509 1.98 25.70 -18.03
N PHE A 510 2.10 26.49 -16.96
CA PHE A 510 0.95 26.76 -16.10
C PHE A 510 0.00 27.74 -16.80
N ILE A 511 -1.01 27.20 -17.48
CA ILE A 511 -2.02 27.95 -18.22
C ILE A 511 -3.38 27.48 -17.73
N LEU A 512 -4.21 28.41 -17.25
CA LEU A 512 -5.59 28.11 -16.87
C LEU A 512 -6.54 28.85 -17.82
N PRO A 513 -7.59 28.17 -18.33
CA PRO A 513 -8.56 28.80 -19.22
C PRO A 513 -9.48 29.78 -18.48
N GLY A 514 -9.85 30.86 -19.17
CA GLY A 514 -10.84 31.86 -18.73
C GLY A 514 -10.28 32.99 -17.84
N GLU A 515 -11.14 33.93 -17.46
CA GLU A 515 -10.80 35.12 -16.64
C GLU A 515 -10.22 34.78 -15.26
N ILE A 516 -10.57 33.59 -14.76
CA ILE A 516 -10.04 33.04 -13.51
C ILE A 516 -8.51 32.90 -13.57
N GLY A 517 -7.93 32.61 -14.75
CA GLY A 517 -6.50 32.34 -14.89
C GLY A 517 -5.60 33.56 -14.69
N SER A 518 -6.05 34.77 -15.02
CA SER A 518 -5.18 35.96 -15.05
C SER A 518 -4.78 36.52 -13.67
N SER A 519 -5.57 36.25 -12.63
CA SER A 519 -5.34 36.77 -11.27
C SER A 519 -5.14 35.67 -10.22
N LEU A 520 -5.32 34.40 -10.59
CA LEU A 520 -5.21 33.29 -9.66
C LEU A 520 -3.78 33.16 -9.13
N ARG A 521 -3.67 33.17 -7.81
CA ARG A 521 -2.45 32.91 -7.06
C ARG A 521 -2.64 31.62 -6.30
N LEU A 522 -1.78 30.64 -6.54
CA LEU A 522 -1.83 29.36 -5.85
C LEU A 522 -0.51 29.06 -5.15
N PRO A 523 -0.54 28.51 -3.93
CA PRO A 523 0.63 27.89 -3.35
C PRO A 523 1.13 26.76 -4.23
N PHE A 524 2.43 26.69 -4.46
CA PHE A 524 3.03 25.68 -5.34
C PHE A 524 2.83 24.26 -4.82
N PHE A 525 2.72 24.07 -3.50
CA PHE A 525 2.41 22.76 -2.92
C PHE A 525 1.04 22.22 -3.36
N VAL A 526 0.08 23.09 -3.74
CA VAL A 526 -1.23 22.67 -4.28
C VAL A 526 -1.06 22.07 -5.66
N ILE A 527 -0.15 22.62 -6.48
CA ILE A 527 0.22 22.08 -7.78
C ILE A 527 0.86 20.70 -7.61
N THR A 528 1.86 20.59 -6.72
CA THR A 528 2.55 19.31 -6.50
C THR A 528 1.61 18.28 -5.87
N LEU A 529 0.65 18.69 -5.04
CA LEU A 529 -0.41 17.83 -4.52
C LEU A 529 -1.30 17.27 -5.63
N ALA A 530 -1.90 18.12 -6.45
CA ALA A 530 -2.75 17.68 -7.55
C ALA A 530 -2.00 16.75 -8.52
N LEU A 531 -0.76 17.11 -8.86
CA LEU A 531 0.10 16.26 -9.69
C LEU A 531 0.36 14.90 -9.03
N SER A 532 0.73 14.90 -7.75
CA SER A 532 1.06 13.68 -7.04
C SER A 532 -0.11 12.70 -6.94
N LEU A 533 -1.34 13.21 -6.79
CA LEU A 533 -2.59 12.44 -6.77
C LEU A 533 -2.85 11.76 -8.11
N VAL A 534 -2.65 12.46 -9.22
CA VAL A 534 -2.78 11.84 -10.55
C VAL A 534 -1.71 10.77 -10.75
N LEU A 535 -0.46 11.08 -10.41
CA LEU A 535 0.66 10.13 -10.54
C LEU A 535 0.47 8.87 -9.67
N CYS A 536 -0.32 8.90 -8.59
CA CYS A 536 -0.65 7.72 -7.79
C CYS A 536 -1.26 6.58 -8.62
N PHE A 537 -1.94 6.90 -9.72
CA PHE A 537 -2.58 5.91 -10.59
C PHE A 537 -1.78 5.61 -11.85
N THR A 538 -0.52 6.03 -11.89
CA THR A 538 0.40 5.81 -13.01
C THR A 538 1.64 5.02 -12.57
N SER A 539 2.36 4.46 -13.54
CA SER A 539 3.68 3.84 -13.33
C SER A 539 4.84 4.83 -13.25
N TYR A 540 4.57 6.13 -13.29
CA TYR A 540 5.60 7.16 -13.34
C TYR A 540 5.97 7.66 -11.94
N GLU A 541 7.26 7.91 -11.75
CA GLU A 541 7.77 8.68 -10.63
C GLU A 541 8.40 9.95 -11.16
N ALA A 542 8.08 11.09 -10.54
CA ALA A 542 8.47 12.39 -11.07
C ALA A 542 9.50 13.11 -10.19
N THR A 543 10.50 13.72 -10.82
CA THR A 543 11.22 14.85 -10.24
C THR A 543 10.61 16.13 -10.79
N VAL A 544 10.09 16.99 -9.92
CA VAL A 544 9.45 18.24 -10.34
C VAL A 544 10.46 19.38 -10.32
N HIS A 545 10.67 20.03 -11.45
CA HIS A 545 11.55 21.18 -11.60
C HIS A 545 10.69 22.43 -11.69
N LEU A 546 10.83 23.34 -10.73
CA LEU A 546 10.14 24.63 -10.79
C LEU A 546 10.98 25.63 -11.58
N ALA A 547 10.48 26.01 -12.77
CA ALA A 547 11.02 27.08 -13.59
C ALA A 547 10.17 28.34 -13.39
N ALA A 548 10.39 29.03 -12.27
CA ALA A 548 9.70 30.27 -11.92
C ALA A 548 10.64 31.26 -11.21
N CYS A 549 10.24 32.53 -11.17
CA CYS A 549 10.86 33.52 -10.30
C CYS A 549 10.58 33.17 -8.83
N LEU A 550 11.50 33.51 -7.94
CA LEU A 550 11.36 33.38 -6.48
C LEU A 550 11.68 34.71 -5.78
N SER A 551 11.33 35.82 -6.43
CA SER A 551 11.42 37.17 -5.85
C SER A 551 10.35 37.36 -4.78
N LYS A 552 10.61 38.25 -3.80
CA LYS A 552 9.59 38.69 -2.83
C LYS A 552 8.35 39.20 -3.58
N ILE A 553 7.15 38.83 -3.11
CA ILE A 553 5.90 39.23 -3.75
C ILE A 553 5.67 40.76 -3.72
N SER A 554 6.24 41.43 -2.72
CA SER A 554 6.23 42.88 -2.58
C SER A 554 7.54 43.37 -1.97
N ALA A 555 7.85 44.65 -2.14
CA ALA A 555 9.01 45.27 -1.47
C ALA A 555 8.83 45.34 0.06
N GLN A 556 7.58 45.30 0.53
CA GLN A 556 7.20 45.34 1.93
C GLN A 556 7.30 43.98 2.63
N THR A 557 7.53 42.90 1.87
CA THR A 557 7.62 41.53 2.40
C THR A 557 8.83 41.41 3.36
N LYS A 558 8.55 41.28 4.65
CA LYS A 558 9.52 41.21 5.76
C LYS A 558 10.03 39.78 5.94
N LEU A 559 10.88 39.33 5.03
CA LEU A 559 11.65 38.09 5.20
C LEU A 559 13.07 38.43 5.69
N SER A 560 13.48 37.82 6.82
CA SER A 560 14.86 37.88 7.30
C SER A 560 15.79 37.27 6.25
N GLU A 561 16.69 38.06 5.68
CA GLU A 561 17.64 37.56 4.67
C GLU A 561 18.58 36.51 5.25
N ASP A 562 18.93 36.61 6.53
CA ASP A 562 19.79 35.66 7.20
C ASP A 562 19.07 34.32 7.42
N ASP A 563 17.77 34.36 7.73
CA ASP A 563 16.93 33.14 7.76
C ASP A 563 16.90 32.47 6.38
N LEU A 564 16.72 33.27 5.32
CA LEU A 564 16.65 32.77 3.95
C LEU A 564 17.98 32.13 3.52
N LYS A 565 19.12 32.77 3.85
CA LYS A 565 20.47 32.24 3.59
C LYS A 565 20.78 30.97 4.38
N ALA A 566 20.21 30.83 5.58
CA ALA A 566 20.35 29.62 6.39
C ALA A 566 19.52 28.44 5.84
N GLN A 567 18.37 28.73 5.22
CA GLN A 567 17.48 27.72 4.67
C GLN A 567 17.94 27.20 3.29
N TYR A 568 18.39 28.11 2.43
CA TYR A 568 18.66 27.88 1.01
C TYR A 568 19.59 29.00 0.48
N ALA A 569 19.89 29.02 -0.82
CA ALA A 569 20.60 30.15 -1.42
C ALA A 569 19.69 31.40 -1.48
N CYS A 570 20.17 32.55 -1.04
CA CYS A 570 19.45 33.83 -1.15
C CYS A 570 20.31 34.88 -1.84
N THR A 571 19.70 35.66 -2.73
CA THR A 571 20.35 36.81 -3.38
C THR A 571 19.89 38.13 -2.75
N ILE A 572 20.68 39.18 -2.94
CA ILE A 572 20.27 40.55 -2.62
C ILE A 572 19.10 41.00 -3.50
N ASP A 573 18.43 42.07 -3.11
CA ASP A 573 17.30 42.63 -3.85
C ASP A 573 17.64 42.97 -5.31
N LYS A 574 16.62 42.88 -6.18
CA LYS A 574 16.71 43.19 -7.62
C LYS A 574 17.66 42.27 -8.40
N THR A 575 18.01 41.10 -7.88
CA THR A 575 18.84 40.13 -8.59
C THR A 575 18.05 39.38 -9.66
N ARG A 576 18.71 39.15 -10.80
CA ARG A 576 18.24 38.28 -11.88
C ARG A 576 19.29 37.22 -12.18
N MET A 577 18.85 35.97 -12.23
CA MET A 577 19.62 34.86 -12.75
C MET A 577 19.46 34.78 -14.27
N THR A 578 20.58 34.67 -14.96
CA THR A 578 20.70 34.53 -16.41
C THR A 578 21.57 33.30 -16.75
N TYR A 579 21.79 33.09 -18.04
CA TYR A 579 22.60 32.01 -18.60
C TYR A 579 23.60 32.61 -19.59
N PRO A 580 24.75 31.97 -19.83
CA PRO A 580 25.70 32.44 -20.83
C PRO A 580 25.22 32.08 -22.24
N GLU A 581 25.40 32.97 -23.22
CA GLU A 581 24.90 32.74 -24.59
C GLU A 581 25.48 31.48 -25.24
N ASN A 582 26.74 31.17 -24.92
CA ASN A 582 27.44 30.00 -25.45
C ASN A 582 26.87 28.65 -24.94
N MET A 583 26.10 28.65 -23.84
CA MET A 583 25.47 27.44 -23.33
C MET A 583 24.40 26.92 -24.31
N LEU A 584 23.65 27.81 -24.97
CA LEU A 584 22.63 27.40 -25.94
C LEU A 584 23.21 27.17 -27.34
N SER A 585 24.32 27.83 -27.70
CA SER A 585 24.99 27.59 -28.98
C SER A 585 25.67 26.21 -29.05
N ALA A 586 26.09 25.64 -27.91
CA ALA A 586 26.60 24.27 -27.87
C ALA A 586 25.54 23.24 -28.31
N ILE A 587 24.26 23.50 -27.99
CA ILE A 587 23.13 22.67 -28.42
C ILE A 587 22.94 22.77 -29.95
N ASP A 588 23.17 23.94 -30.53
CA ASP A 588 23.02 24.20 -31.97
C ASP A 588 24.05 23.43 -32.81
N GLY A 589 25.30 23.29 -32.32
CA GLY A 589 26.35 22.49 -32.96
C GLY A 589 25.95 21.01 -33.09
N ASP A 590 25.50 20.41 -32.00
CA ASP A 590 25.03 19.01 -31.99
C ASP A 590 23.70 18.84 -32.75
N THR A 591 22.81 19.83 -32.70
CA THR A 591 21.50 19.76 -33.37
C THR A 591 21.63 19.89 -34.89
N ASN A 592 22.53 20.75 -35.38
CA ASN A 592 22.78 20.87 -36.82
C ASN A 592 23.53 19.66 -37.38
N LEU A 593 24.49 19.13 -36.62
CA LEU A 593 25.11 17.86 -36.96
C LEU A 593 24.10 16.71 -36.95
N TYR A 594 23.25 16.61 -35.92
CA TYR A 594 22.18 15.61 -35.85
C TYR A 594 21.15 15.76 -36.98
N ARG A 595 20.73 16.99 -37.32
CA ARG A 595 19.82 17.24 -38.45
C ARG A 595 20.48 16.89 -39.79
N ALA A 596 21.76 17.20 -39.97
CA ALA A 596 22.52 16.83 -41.16
C ALA A 596 22.66 15.30 -41.26
N LEU A 597 23.03 14.63 -40.17
CA LEU A 597 23.13 13.17 -40.11
C LEU A 597 21.76 12.51 -40.35
N LYS A 598 20.68 13.02 -39.75
CA LYS A 598 19.33 12.53 -40.00
C LYS A 598 18.89 12.74 -41.45
N ALA A 599 19.21 13.88 -42.05
CA ALA A 599 18.91 14.14 -43.45
C ALA A 599 19.68 13.20 -44.41
N VAL A 600 20.88 12.76 -44.02
CA VAL A 600 21.72 11.85 -44.81
C VAL A 600 21.38 10.38 -44.56
N PHE A 601 21.00 10.01 -43.33
CA PHE A 601 20.89 8.60 -42.91
C PHE A 601 19.48 8.14 -42.50
N GLY A 602 18.48 9.04 -42.44
CA GLY A 602 17.07 8.73 -42.17
C GLY A 602 16.60 9.01 -40.74
#